data_AF-A0A2E3HA26-F1
#
_entry.id   AF-A0A2E3HA26-F1
#
_cell.length_a   1.000
_cell.length_b   1.000
_cell.length_c   1.000
_cell.angle_alpha   90.00
_cell.angle_beta   90.00
_cell.angle_gamma   90.00
#
_symmetry.space_group_name_H-M   'P 1'
#
loop_
_entity.id
_entity.type
_entity.pdbx_description
1 polymer ?
#
loop_
_entity_poly.entity_id
_entity_poly.type
_entity_poly.pdbx_seq_one_letter_code
_entity_poly.pdbx_strand_id
1 'polypeptide(L)'
;MKVILIYGSENDKPFMQPARDYLEGESLEYVEEVLSAHRNLSELIEYLGKLEESGEKAVILAIAGLAAALPGVVVMKTSLPVIGVPVPGGPLNGIDALLSISQLPGQVPATTVGLHKKAPLNAAMAAHRILKLAGS
;
A
#
# COMPACT_ATOMS: atom_id res chain seq x y z
N MET A 1 2.09 4.23 -16.33
CA MET A 1 1.15 4.03 -15.20
C MET A 1 1.63 2.83 -14.44
N LYS A 2 1.78 2.91 -13.12
CA LYS A 2 2.39 1.82 -12.36
C LYS A 2 1.72 1.61 -11.01
N VAL A 3 2.02 0.46 -10.40
CA VAL A 3 1.68 0.19 -9.01
C VAL A 3 2.93 0.35 -8.15
N ILE A 4 2.83 1.03 -7.01
CA ILE A 4 3.96 1.24 -6.09
C ILE A 4 3.66 0.46 -4.82
N LEU A 5 4.47 -0.53 -4.49
CA LEU A 5 4.34 -1.30 -3.26
C LEU A 5 5.30 -0.72 -2.22
N ILE A 6 4.76 -0.15 -1.14
CA ILE A 6 5.56 0.38 -0.03
C ILE A 6 5.35 -0.51 1.19
N TYR A 7 6.42 -1.16 1.63
CA TYR A 7 6.42 -2.07 2.77
C TYR A 7 6.91 -1.37 4.05
N GLY A 8 6.24 -1.64 5.17
CA GLY A 8 6.74 -1.25 6.50
C GLY A 8 7.91 -2.12 6.97
N SER A 9 8.11 -3.29 6.36
CA SER A 9 9.17 -4.26 6.68
C SER A 9 9.50 -5.13 5.47
N GLU A 10 10.78 -5.49 5.32
CA GLU A 10 11.22 -6.54 4.37
C GLU A 10 10.48 -7.87 4.61
N ASN A 11 10.15 -8.18 5.86
CA ASN A 11 9.45 -9.41 6.23
C ASN A 11 8.03 -9.50 5.67
N ASP A 12 7.46 -8.39 5.19
CA ASP A 12 6.11 -8.35 4.60
C ASP A 12 6.14 -8.73 3.11
N LYS A 13 7.30 -8.73 2.45
CA LYS A 13 7.42 -9.05 1.01
C LYS A 13 6.88 -10.43 0.65
N PRO A 14 7.13 -11.53 1.39
CA PRO A 14 6.58 -12.84 1.05
C PRO A 14 5.05 -12.87 1.05
N PHE A 15 4.40 -12.09 1.92
CA PHE A 15 2.94 -11.99 1.96
C PHE A 15 2.40 -11.39 0.65
N MET A 16 3.12 -10.44 0.04
CA MET A 16 2.70 -9.78 -1.20
C MET A 16 2.96 -10.56 -2.49
N GLN A 17 3.46 -11.81 -2.44
CA GLN A 17 3.67 -12.62 -3.65
C GLN A 17 2.43 -12.71 -4.56
N PRO A 18 1.20 -12.95 -4.05
CA PRO A 18 0.02 -13.01 -4.91
C PRO A 18 -0.30 -11.70 -5.64
N ALA A 19 0.15 -10.56 -5.10
CA ALA A 19 0.03 -9.28 -5.79
C ALA A 19 1.01 -9.20 -6.96
N ARG A 20 2.28 -9.55 -6.73
CA ARG A 20 3.32 -9.58 -7.78
C ARG A 20 2.96 -10.52 -8.92
N ASP A 21 2.56 -11.75 -8.61
CA ASP A 21 2.14 -12.75 -9.61
C ASP A 21 1.04 -12.19 -10.52
N TYR A 22 0.08 -11.46 -9.95
CA TYR A 22 -1.00 -10.82 -10.71
C TYR A 22 -0.50 -9.65 -11.56
N LEU A 23 0.32 -8.76 -11.00
CA LEU A 23 0.85 -7.61 -11.72
C LEU A 23 1.73 -8.05 -12.90
N GLU A 24 2.59 -9.04 -12.70
CA GLU A 24 3.40 -9.66 -13.75
C GLU A 24 2.54 -10.32 -14.81
N GLY A 25 1.53 -11.11 -14.41
CA GLY A 25 0.61 -11.79 -15.33
C GLY A 25 -0.19 -10.83 -16.21
N GLU A 26 -0.51 -9.64 -15.71
CA GLU A 26 -1.18 -8.57 -16.47
C GLU A 26 -0.20 -7.59 -17.14
N SER A 27 1.12 -7.85 -17.04
CA SER A 27 2.18 -6.97 -17.59
C SER A 27 2.07 -5.52 -17.10
N LEU A 28 1.64 -5.34 -15.86
CA LEU A 28 1.58 -4.04 -15.18
C LEU A 28 2.93 -3.71 -14.56
N GLU A 29 3.45 -2.54 -14.93
CA GLU A 29 4.66 -2.00 -14.30
C GLU A 29 4.42 -1.79 -12.79
N TYR A 30 5.37 -2.23 -11.98
CA TYR A 30 5.36 -1.94 -10.55
C TYR A 30 6.78 -1.73 -10.00
N VAL A 31 6.84 -1.02 -8.88
CA VAL A 31 8.07 -0.81 -8.11
C VAL A 31 7.84 -1.16 -6.65
N GLU A 32 8.90 -1.51 -5.94
CA GLU A 32 8.85 -1.94 -4.55
C GLU A 32 9.83 -1.15 -3.70
N GLU A 33 9.36 -0.63 -2.56
CA GLU A 33 10.14 0.16 -1.61
C GLU A 33 9.92 -0.32 -0.18
N VAL A 34 10.96 -0.31 0.66
CA VAL A 34 10.81 -0.62 2.08
C VAL A 34 11.08 0.62 2.91
N LEU A 35 10.00 1.30 3.28
CA LEU A 35 10.02 2.59 3.96
C LEU A 35 9.08 2.54 5.17
N SER A 36 9.66 2.28 6.33
CA SER A 36 8.91 2.17 7.58
C SER A 36 8.47 3.53 8.11
N ALA A 37 7.18 3.72 8.34
CA ALA A 37 6.65 4.93 8.97
C ALA A 37 7.17 5.18 10.40
N HIS A 38 7.66 4.14 11.10
CA HIS A 38 8.20 4.29 12.46
C HIS A 38 9.72 4.43 12.49
N ARG A 39 10.43 3.82 11.52
CA ARG A 39 11.89 3.72 11.55
C ARG A 39 12.58 4.61 10.50
N ASN A 40 11.89 4.92 9.41
CA ASN A 40 12.42 5.62 8.23
C ASN A 40 11.43 6.70 7.76
N LEU A 41 10.88 7.47 8.71
CA LEU A 41 9.82 8.44 8.43
C LEU A 41 10.30 9.56 7.50
N SER A 42 11.52 10.07 7.71
CA SER A 42 12.07 11.16 6.90
C SER A 42 12.25 10.72 5.45
N GLU A 43 12.81 9.53 5.23
CA GLU A 43 13.01 8.96 3.90
C GLU A 43 11.67 8.67 3.22
N LEU A 44 10.68 8.18 3.96
CA LEU A 44 9.32 7.99 3.44
C LEU A 44 8.70 9.31 2.98
N ILE A 45 8.80 10.37 3.79
CA ILE A 45 8.26 11.69 3.43
C ILE A 45 8.97 12.25 2.21
N GLU A 46 10.31 12.11 2.14
CA GLU A 46 11.09 12.57 0.98
C GLU A 46 10.70 11.82 -0.31
N TYR A 47 10.58 10.49 -0.23
CA TYR A 47 10.14 9.66 -1.36
C TYR A 47 8.77 10.09 -1.88
N LEU A 48 7.80 10.27 -0.99
CA LEU A 48 6.44 10.67 -1.36
C LEU A 48 6.40 12.09 -1.93
N GLY A 49 7.21 13.01 -1.40
CA GLY A 49 7.33 14.37 -1.94
C GLY A 49 7.85 14.37 -3.38
N LYS A 50 8.91 13.61 -3.65
CA LYS A 50 9.45 13.44 -5.00
C LYS A 50 8.43 12.80 -5.95
N LEU A 51 7.68 11.81 -5.47
CA LEU A 51 6.63 11.16 -6.24
C LEU A 51 5.52 12.16 -6.61
N GLU A 52 5.07 12.98 -5.67
CA GLU A 52 4.06 14.01 -5.92
C GLU A 52 4.54 15.06 -6.94
N GLU A 53 5.78 15.55 -6.79
CA GLU A 53 6.40 16.52 -7.70
C GLU A 53 6.60 15.97 -9.12
N SER A 54 6.84 14.66 -9.25
CA SER A 54 7.05 14.03 -10.56
C SER A 54 5.81 14.02 -11.45
N GLY A 55 4.61 14.14 -10.88
CA GLY A 55 3.34 14.02 -11.61
C GLY A 55 3.08 12.62 -12.17
N GLU A 56 3.80 11.61 -11.69
CA GLU A 56 3.62 10.23 -12.11
C GLU A 56 2.21 9.71 -11.79
N LYS A 57 1.61 8.98 -12.75
CA LYS A 57 0.33 8.30 -12.53
C LYS A 57 0.56 6.92 -11.94
N ALA A 58 0.23 6.76 -10.67
CA ALA A 58 0.39 5.50 -9.95
C ALA A 58 -0.75 5.22 -8.95
N VAL A 59 -0.85 3.97 -8.51
CA VAL A 59 -1.62 3.57 -7.33
C VAL A 59 -0.66 2.97 -6.32
N ILE A 60 -0.75 3.39 -5.07
CA ILE A 60 0.13 2.93 -3.99
C ILE A 60 -0.55 1.81 -3.21
N LEU A 61 0.14 0.69 -3.05
CA LEU A 61 -0.19 -0.35 -2.07
C LEU A 61 0.70 -0.14 -0.85
N ALA A 62 0.12 0.21 0.29
CA ALA A 62 0.84 0.45 1.54
C ALA A 62 0.66 -0.76 2.47
N ILE A 63 1.74 -1.50 2.72
CA ILE A 63 1.71 -2.81 3.38
C ILE A 63 2.30 -2.72 4.79
N ALA A 64 1.50 -3.04 5.82
CA ALA A 64 1.96 -2.98 7.20
C ALA A 64 1.17 -3.92 8.13
N GLY A 65 1.85 -4.42 9.17
CA GLY A 65 1.27 -5.21 10.26
C GLY A 65 1.32 -4.48 11.62
N LEU A 66 0.72 -5.09 12.64
CA LEU A 66 0.65 -4.58 14.02
C LEU A 66 0.03 -3.17 14.11
N ALA A 67 0.69 -2.22 14.78
CA ALA A 67 0.31 -0.81 14.78
C ALA A 67 0.59 -0.20 13.39
N ALA A 68 -0.24 -0.51 12.40
CA ALA A 68 0.03 -0.28 10.99
C ALA A 68 -0.15 1.20 10.57
N ALA A 69 0.78 2.06 10.95
CA ALA A 69 0.73 3.50 10.68
C ALA A 69 1.06 3.89 9.22
N LEU A 70 1.76 3.03 8.47
CA LEU A 70 2.26 3.35 7.13
C LEU A 70 1.18 3.86 6.17
N PRO A 71 0.02 3.19 5.99
CA PRO A 71 -0.99 3.67 5.05
C PRO A 71 -1.54 5.07 5.42
N GLY A 72 -1.71 5.35 6.71
CA GLY A 72 -2.16 6.67 7.17
C GLY A 72 -1.16 7.78 6.87
N VAL A 73 0.14 7.51 7.04
CA VAL A 73 1.20 8.47 6.69
C VAL A 73 1.25 8.70 5.17
N VAL A 74 1.15 7.64 4.38
CA VAL A 74 1.19 7.74 2.90
C VAL A 74 0.00 8.56 2.39
N VAL A 75 -1.22 8.27 2.82
CA VAL A 75 -2.44 9.01 2.42
C VAL A 75 -2.33 10.51 2.70
N MET A 76 -1.70 10.89 3.81
CA MET A 76 -1.54 12.30 4.17
C MET A 76 -0.47 13.04 3.37
N LYS A 77 0.36 12.34 2.60
CA LYS A 77 1.53 12.90 1.93
C LYS A 77 1.48 12.85 0.41
N THR A 78 0.42 12.28 -0.17
CA THR A 78 0.23 12.23 -1.61
C THR A 78 -1.24 12.38 -1.99
N SER A 79 -1.51 12.91 -3.19
CA SER A 79 -2.84 12.90 -3.79
C SER A 79 -3.17 11.61 -4.56
N LEU A 80 -2.18 10.72 -4.72
CA LEU A 80 -2.36 9.46 -5.42
C LEU A 80 -3.29 8.49 -4.65
N PRO A 81 -4.03 7.61 -5.34
CA PRO A 81 -4.82 6.59 -4.68
C PRO A 81 -3.96 5.65 -3.83
N VAL A 82 -4.33 5.45 -2.58
CA VAL A 82 -3.65 4.55 -1.64
C VAL A 82 -4.58 3.42 -1.19
N ILE A 83 -4.07 2.19 -1.30
CA ILE A 83 -4.71 0.98 -0.81
C ILE A 83 -3.85 0.41 0.33
N GLY A 84 -4.36 0.47 1.55
CA GLY A 84 -3.77 -0.18 2.70
C GLY A 84 -3.99 -1.69 2.68
N VAL A 85 -2.92 -2.44 2.89
CA VAL A 85 -2.91 -3.90 2.94
C VAL A 85 -2.49 -4.36 4.34
N PRO A 86 -3.43 -4.78 5.20
CA PRO A 86 -3.10 -5.25 6.54
C PRO A 86 -2.40 -6.60 6.48
N VAL A 87 -1.21 -6.69 7.07
CA VAL A 87 -0.45 -7.93 7.16
C VAL A 87 -0.97 -8.76 8.33
N PRO A 88 -1.43 -10.01 8.10
CA PRO A 88 -1.85 -10.90 9.17
C PRO A 88 -0.64 -11.34 10.01
N GLY A 89 -0.76 -11.29 11.32
CA GLY A 89 0.28 -11.74 12.23
C GLY A 89 0.16 -11.16 13.63
N GLY A 90 1.20 -11.35 14.42
CA GLY A 90 1.25 -10.82 15.79
C GLY A 90 0.23 -11.44 16.74
N PRO A 91 0.10 -10.88 17.95
CA PRO A 91 -0.78 -11.42 18.99
C PRO A 91 -2.27 -11.37 18.65
N LEU A 92 -2.68 -10.45 17.77
CA LEU A 92 -4.07 -10.21 17.40
C LEU A 92 -4.41 -10.71 15.99
N ASN A 93 -3.58 -11.55 15.40
CA ASN A 93 -3.77 -12.13 14.06
C ASN A 93 -4.08 -11.08 12.97
N GLY A 94 -3.53 -9.87 13.10
CA GLY A 94 -3.68 -8.75 12.16
C GLY A 94 -4.95 -7.90 12.34
N ILE A 95 -5.77 -8.16 13.36
CA ILE A 95 -6.91 -7.27 13.68
C ILE A 95 -6.45 -5.87 14.08
N ASP A 96 -5.31 -5.78 14.79
CA ASP A 96 -4.61 -4.53 15.06
C ASP A 96 -4.26 -3.78 13.76
N ALA A 97 -3.66 -4.48 12.80
CA ALA A 97 -3.28 -3.89 11.52
C ALA A 97 -4.51 -3.43 10.73
N LEU A 98 -5.54 -4.27 10.64
CA LEU A 98 -6.79 -3.95 9.94
C LEU A 98 -7.42 -2.68 10.52
N LEU A 99 -7.61 -2.63 11.84
CA LEU A 99 -8.24 -1.47 12.48
C LEU A 99 -7.37 -0.21 12.39
N SER A 100 -6.04 -0.34 12.49
CA SER A 100 -5.11 0.80 12.35
C SER A 100 -5.19 1.45 10.96
N ILE A 101 -5.46 0.65 9.92
CA ILE A 101 -5.53 1.12 8.53
C ILE A 101 -6.94 1.60 8.19
N SER A 102 -7.98 0.85 8.58
CA SER A 102 -9.35 1.13 8.14
C SER A 102 -10.03 2.26 8.92
N GLN A 103 -9.60 2.53 10.15
CA GLN A 103 -10.24 3.51 11.05
C GLN A 103 -9.58 4.89 11.01
N LEU A 104 -9.14 5.35 9.83
CA LEU A 104 -8.68 6.73 9.67
C LEU A 104 -9.83 7.73 9.90
N PRO A 105 -9.54 8.91 10.47
CA PRO A 105 -10.54 9.94 10.68
C PRO A 105 -11.07 10.51 9.36
N GLY A 106 -12.22 11.19 9.42
CA GLY A 106 -12.78 11.87 8.24
C GLY A 106 -11.78 12.83 7.60
N GLN A 107 -11.86 12.97 6.27
CA GLN A 107 -10.94 13.75 5.41
C GLN A 107 -9.56 13.12 5.16
N VAL A 108 -9.32 11.88 5.65
CA VAL A 108 -8.10 11.11 5.35
C VAL A 108 -8.50 9.80 4.63
N PRO A 109 -8.68 9.81 3.29
CA PRO A 109 -9.30 8.71 2.57
C PRO A 109 -8.31 7.55 2.30
N ALA A 110 -8.26 6.56 3.18
CA ALA A 110 -7.62 5.28 2.89
C ALA A 110 -8.61 4.24 2.36
N THR A 111 -8.26 3.57 1.27
CA THR A 111 -8.92 2.32 0.88
C THR A 111 -8.24 1.16 1.59
N THR A 112 -8.99 0.19 2.11
CA THR A 112 -8.41 -0.96 2.83
C THR A 112 -8.96 -2.27 2.26
N VAL A 113 -8.10 -3.24 2.00
CA VAL A 113 -8.52 -4.60 1.63
C VAL A 113 -8.75 -5.47 2.87
N GLY A 114 -9.35 -6.66 2.68
CA GLY A 114 -9.62 -7.58 3.78
C GLY A 114 -8.37 -8.13 4.48
N LEU A 115 -8.57 -8.84 5.59
CA LEU A 115 -7.50 -9.48 6.37
C LEU A 115 -7.47 -10.99 6.10
N HIS A 116 -6.80 -11.41 5.02
CA HIS A 116 -6.64 -12.82 4.67
C HIS A 116 -5.49 -13.03 3.66
N LYS A 117 -5.08 -14.29 3.44
CA LYS A 117 -3.96 -14.66 2.53
C LYS A 117 -4.12 -14.21 1.06
N LYS A 118 -5.33 -13.85 0.63
CA LYS A 118 -5.62 -13.36 -0.73
C LYS A 118 -5.82 -11.84 -0.80
N ALA A 119 -5.69 -11.12 0.32
CA ALA A 119 -5.79 -9.67 0.34
C ALA A 119 -4.75 -8.97 -0.57
N PRO A 120 -3.50 -9.45 -0.69
CA PRO A 120 -2.54 -8.92 -1.67
C PRO A 120 -3.05 -8.93 -3.10
N LEU A 121 -3.61 -10.06 -3.53
CA LEU A 121 -4.22 -10.20 -4.86
C LEU A 121 -5.35 -9.19 -5.05
N ASN A 122 -6.25 -9.06 -4.05
CA ASN A 122 -7.35 -8.10 -4.12
C ASN A 122 -6.83 -6.65 -4.24
N ALA A 123 -5.73 -6.31 -3.55
CA ALA A 123 -5.12 -5.00 -3.63
C ALA A 123 -4.57 -4.71 -5.03
N ALA A 124 -3.86 -5.66 -5.63
CA ALA A 124 -3.34 -5.54 -6.99
C ALA A 124 -4.47 -5.45 -8.04
N MET A 125 -5.51 -6.27 -7.92
CA MET A 125 -6.69 -6.20 -8.79
C MET A 125 -7.43 -4.86 -8.67
N ALA A 126 -7.57 -4.34 -7.45
CA ALA A 126 -8.18 -3.03 -7.22
C ALA A 126 -7.33 -1.90 -7.84
N ALA A 127 -6.01 -1.93 -7.64
CA ALA A 127 -5.09 -0.98 -8.27
C ALA A 127 -5.18 -1.00 -9.79
N HIS A 128 -5.18 -2.19 -10.40
CA HIS A 128 -5.35 -2.36 -11.85
C HIS A 128 -6.67 -1.74 -12.34
N ARG A 129 -7.78 -1.98 -11.63
CA ARG A 129 -9.08 -1.39 -11.98
C ARG A 129 -9.08 0.14 -11.91
N ILE A 130 -8.43 0.71 -10.89
CA ILE A 130 -8.28 2.17 -10.76
C ILE A 130 -7.46 2.73 -11.93
N LEU A 131 -6.33 2.10 -12.27
CA LEU A 131 -5.50 2.52 -13.41
C LEU A 131 -6.25 2.42 -14.75
N LYS A 132 -7.02 1.35 -14.97
CA LYS A 132 -7.88 1.21 -16.15
C LYS A 132 -8.92 2.33 -16.28
N LEU A 133 -9.50 2.77 -15.16
CA LEU A 133 -10.43 3.89 -15.15
C LEU A 133 -9.75 5.22 -15.50
N ALA A 134 -8.51 5.42 -15.06
CA ALA A 134 -7.73 6.64 -15.30
C ALA A 134 -7.25 6.82 -16.76
N GLY A 135 -7.53 5.83 -17.62
CA GLY A 135 -7.26 5.85 -19.06
C GLY A 135 -5.94 5.15 -19.42
N SER A 136 -6.04 3.98 -20.05
CA SER A 136 -4.97 3.38 -20.85
C SER A 136 -4.66 4.23 -22.09
#